data_AF-A0A8T6XCR1-F1
#
_entry.id   AF-A0A8T6XCR1-F1
#
_cell.length_a   1.000
_cell.length_b   1.000
_cell.length_c   1.000
_cell.angle_alpha   90.00
_cell.angle_beta   90.00
_cell.angle_gamma   90.00
#
_symmetry.space_group_name_H-M   'P 1'
#
loop_
_entity.id
_entity.type
_entity.pdbx_description
1 polymer ?
#
loop_
_entity_poly.entity_id
_entity_poly.type
_entity_poly.pdbx_seq_one_letter_code
_entity_poly.pdbx_strand_id
1 'polypeptide(L)'
;TYQADYPSAGTHKIDVIVTDPYGLTAEASWTFQVTNVNRKPTATITTIPTAMDDTDKIVLSVDAVDPDGGDLTITWYLSSKNDKILGSGTSIETKLPAGTQTIEVEVVDEGGEKAVDSFSIKVTAVEEESDFGMMLAIVVVVVIVIVVALALMKMRSGPSTIPPEAKMDIDSLEKEYDPSAGRTPDYGDEYNPTPEYDQEGYDRLQ
;
A
#
# COMPACT_ATOMS: atom_id res chain seq x y z
N THR A 1 46.69 -12.58 -35.88
CA THR A 1 45.41 -12.08 -36.46
C THR A 1 44.98 -10.88 -35.66
N TYR A 2 44.50 -9.83 -36.31
CA TYR A 2 43.86 -8.70 -35.65
C TYR A 2 42.40 -9.06 -35.36
N GLN A 3 41.93 -8.79 -34.14
CA GLN A 3 40.52 -8.92 -33.75
C GLN A 3 40.01 -7.52 -33.41
N ALA A 4 38.94 -7.09 -34.07
CA ALA A 4 38.33 -5.79 -33.82
C ALA A 4 37.22 -5.92 -32.76
N ASP A 5 37.12 -4.92 -31.90
CA ASP A 5 36.03 -4.69 -30.93
C ASP A 5 35.45 -3.27 -31.10
N TYR A 6 34.57 -2.82 -30.21
CA TYR A 6 33.96 -1.49 -30.31
C TYR A 6 34.96 -0.32 -30.36
N PRO A 7 35.95 -0.20 -29.44
CA PRO A 7 36.94 0.87 -29.54
C PRO A 7 37.85 0.73 -30.77
N SER A 8 37.79 -0.39 -31.49
CA SER A 8 38.49 -0.58 -32.75
C SER A 8 37.84 0.14 -33.94
N ALA A 9 36.65 0.75 -33.81
CA ALA A 9 36.06 1.52 -34.90
C ALA A 9 36.96 2.69 -35.33
N GLY A 10 37.12 2.88 -36.64
CA GLY A 10 37.94 3.95 -37.20
C GLY A 10 38.89 3.49 -38.30
N THR A 11 39.77 4.40 -38.71
CA THR A 11 40.79 4.12 -39.73
C THR A 11 42.08 3.67 -39.07
N HIS A 12 42.55 2.50 -39.48
CA HIS A 12 43.80 1.91 -39.03
C HIS A 12 44.83 1.94 -40.14
N LYS A 13 46.08 2.21 -39.78
CA LYS A 13 47.22 2.17 -40.68
C LYS A 13 48.18 1.08 -40.23
N ILE A 14 48.58 0.23 -41.16
CA ILE A 14 49.65 -0.74 -40.93
C ILE A 14 50.86 -0.28 -41.74
N ASP A 15 51.98 -0.14 -41.05
CA ASP A 15 53.29 0.15 -41.63
C ASP A 15 54.16 -1.11 -41.51
N VAL A 16 54.74 -1.54 -42.63
CA VAL A 16 55.65 -2.68 -42.71
C VAL A 16 57.00 -2.19 -43.20
N ILE A 17 58.03 -2.46 -42.40
CA ILE A 17 59.42 -2.21 -42.76
C ILE A 17 60.12 -3.56 -42.89
N VAL A 18 60.69 -3.84 -44.05
CA VAL A 18 61.57 -4.99 -44.27
C VAL A 18 63.00 -4.50 -44.34
N THR A 19 63.91 -5.17 -43.64
CA THR A 19 65.35 -4.86 -43.64
C THR A 19 66.11 -6.07 -44.15
N ASP A 20 67.01 -5.89 -45.11
CA ASP A 20 67.88 -6.96 -45.59
C ASP A 20 69.06 -7.20 -44.63
N PRO A 21 69.82 -8.31 -44.77
CA PRO A 21 70.97 -8.60 -43.91
C PRO A 21 72.10 -7.56 -43.98
N TYR A 22 72.09 -6.68 -44.99
CA TYR A 22 73.07 -5.63 -45.21
C TYR A 22 72.59 -4.26 -44.69
N GLY A 23 71.39 -4.20 -44.10
CA GLY A 23 70.82 -3.02 -43.46
C GLY A 23 69.98 -2.12 -44.37
N LEU A 24 69.71 -2.51 -45.62
CA LEU A 24 68.82 -1.75 -46.51
C LEU A 24 67.36 -2.02 -46.17
N THR A 25 66.53 -0.97 -46.18
CA THR A 25 65.11 -1.06 -45.85
C THR A 25 64.20 -0.84 -47.06
N ALA A 26 63.03 -1.47 -47.03
CA ALA A 26 61.90 -1.10 -47.86
C ALA A 26 60.64 -1.01 -47.01
N GLU A 27 59.74 -0.08 -47.35
CA GLU A 27 58.53 0.21 -46.60
C GLU A 27 57.29 0.00 -47.45
N ALA A 28 56.23 -0.50 -46.82
CA ALA A 28 54.89 -0.57 -47.40
C ALA A 28 53.87 -0.19 -46.33
N SER A 29 52.82 0.53 -46.74
CA SER A 29 51.73 0.89 -45.85
C SER A 29 50.39 0.62 -46.50
N TRP A 30 49.41 0.18 -45.70
CA TRP A 30 48.01 0.15 -46.12
C TRP A 30 47.12 0.61 -44.99
N THR A 31 45.99 1.22 -45.37
CA THR A 31 44.95 1.62 -44.45
C THR A 31 43.74 0.71 -44.61
N PHE A 32 43.09 0.40 -43.50
CA PHE A 32 41.78 -0.27 -43.52
C PHE A 32 40.82 0.48 -42.59
N GLN A 33 39.53 0.37 -42.89
CA GLN A 33 38.47 0.98 -42.10
C GLN A 33 37.74 -0.10 -41.33
N VAL A 34 37.61 0.09 -40.02
CA VAL A 34 36.70 -0.69 -39.18
C VAL A 34 35.45 0.15 -39.00
N THR A 35 34.34 -0.33 -39.54
CA THR A 35 33.03 0.31 -39.39
C THR A 35 32.43 -0.06 -38.05
N ASN A 36 31.93 0.93 -37.30
CA ASN A 36 31.14 0.66 -36.12
C ASN A 36 29.79 0.05 -36.52
N VAL A 37 29.31 -0.94 -35.78
CA VAL A 37 28.00 -1.56 -35.94
C VAL A 37 27.33 -1.56 -34.58
N ASN A 38 26.14 -0.96 -34.50
CA ASN A 38 25.38 -0.90 -33.27
C ASN A 38 25.03 -2.31 -32.77
N ARG A 39 25.32 -2.60 -31.52
CA ARG A 39 25.09 -3.87 -30.84
C ARG A 39 23.94 -3.70 -29.86
N LYS A 40 23.04 -4.67 -29.84
CA LYS A 40 21.91 -4.67 -28.91
C LYS A 40 22.37 -4.49 -27.45
N PRO A 41 21.62 -3.73 -26.64
CA PRO A 41 21.86 -3.69 -25.21
C PRO A 41 21.57 -5.03 -24.56
N THR A 42 21.88 -5.14 -23.28
CA THR A 42 21.50 -6.24 -22.40
C THR A 42 20.59 -5.71 -21.30
N ALA A 43 19.64 -6.54 -20.84
CA ALA A 43 18.72 -6.22 -19.76
C ALA A 43 18.49 -7.47 -18.91
N THR A 44 18.54 -7.34 -17.60
CA THR A 44 18.23 -8.41 -16.65
C THR A 44 17.52 -7.83 -15.44
N ILE A 45 16.28 -8.24 -15.22
CA ILE A 45 15.51 -7.86 -14.05
C ILE A 45 16.16 -8.50 -12.82
N THR A 46 16.50 -7.68 -11.83
CA THR A 46 17.16 -8.13 -10.59
C THR A 46 16.18 -8.33 -9.45
N THR A 47 14.96 -7.80 -9.57
CA THR A 47 13.92 -7.97 -8.56
C THR A 47 12.92 -9.04 -8.96
N ILE A 48 12.87 -10.13 -8.19
CA ILE A 48 11.90 -11.23 -8.41
C ILE A 48 11.29 -11.60 -7.05
N PRO A 49 10.13 -11.01 -6.68
CA PRO A 49 9.44 -11.39 -5.45
C PRO A 49 8.79 -12.76 -5.59
N THR A 50 8.70 -13.49 -4.48
CA THR A 50 8.06 -14.82 -4.44
C THR A 50 6.55 -14.76 -4.23
N ALA A 51 6.06 -13.75 -3.51
CA ALA A 51 4.65 -13.50 -3.25
C ALA A 51 4.47 -12.03 -2.82
N MET A 52 3.30 -11.45 -3.10
CA MET A 52 2.89 -10.13 -2.61
C MET A 52 1.37 -10.01 -2.61
N ASP A 53 0.87 -9.09 -1.80
CA ASP A 53 -0.53 -8.69 -1.78
C ASP A 53 -0.75 -7.44 -2.65
N ASP A 54 -1.97 -7.19 -3.12
CA ASP A 54 -2.28 -6.03 -3.99
C ASP A 54 -2.24 -4.67 -3.28
N THR A 55 -2.14 -4.69 -1.95
CA THR A 55 -1.89 -3.51 -1.12
C THR A 55 -0.40 -3.18 -1.01
N ASP A 56 0.49 -4.13 -1.27
CA ASP A 56 1.93 -3.96 -1.18
C ASP A 56 2.48 -3.07 -2.30
N LYS A 57 3.62 -2.43 -2.01
CA LYS A 57 4.46 -1.80 -3.03
C LYS A 57 5.62 -2.72 -3.38
N ILE A 58 5.98 -2.75 -4.65
CA ILE A 58 7.15 -3.45 -5.16
C ILE A 58 8.12 -2.44 -5.77
N VAL A 59 9.40 -2.61 -5.45
CA VAL A 59 10.49 -1.94 -6.16
C VAL A 59 10.96 -2.87 -7.27
N LEU A 60 10.82 -2.44 -8.51
CA LEU A 60 11.32 -3.13 -9.69
C LEU A 60 12.68 -2.55 -10.05
N SER A 61 13.66 -3.40 -10.34
CA SER A 61 15.01 -2.97 -10.74
C SER A 61 15.55 -3.84 -11.87
N VAL A 62 16.33 -3.22 -12.75
CA VAL A 62 16.95 -3.86 -13.92
C VAL A 62 18.43 -3.50 -13.97
N ASP A 63 19.27 -4.49 -14.22
CA ASP A 63 20.64 -4.28 -14.66
C ASP A 63 20.65 -4.23 -16.19
N ALA A 64 21.03 -3.08 -16.75
CA ALA A 64 21.04 -2.85 -18.19
C ALA A 64 22.40 -2.29 -18.63
N VAL A 65 22.94 -2.81 -19.72
CA VAL A 65 24.25 -2.42 -20.24
C VAL A 65 24.21 -2.37 -21.76
N ASP A 66 24.65 -1.26 -22.33
CA ASP A 66 24.97 -1.15 -23.74
C ASP A 66 26.45 -1.55 -23.96
N PRO A 67 26.75 -2.58 -24.78
CA PRO A 67 28.11 -2.93 -25.11
C PRO A 67 28.90 -1.80 -25.79
N ASP A 68 28.23 -0.96 -26.58
CA ASP A 68 28.77 0.21 -27.29
C ASP A 68 28.82 1.46 -26.39
N GLY A 69 28.31 1.38 -25.17
CA GLY A 69 28.09 2.54 -24.32
C GLY A 69 26.99 3.44 -24.87
N GLY A 70 26.87 4.65 -24.32
CA GLY A 70 25.76 5.57 -24.66
C GLY A 70 24.60 5.47 -23.67
N ASP A 71 23.61 6.33 -23.87
CA ASP A 71 22.45 6.40 -22.98
C ASP A 71 21.41 5.32 -23.33
N LEU A 72 20.78 4.78 -22.28
CA LEU A 72 19.72 3.78 -22.41
C LEU A 72 18.36 4.37 -22.03
N THR A 73 17.37 4.14 -22.87
CA THR A 73 15.96 4.40 -22.54
C THR A 73 15.34 3.15 -21.95
N ILE A 74 14.88 3.23 -20.69
CA ILE A 74 14.33 2.09 -19.96
C ILE A 74 12.87 2.35 -19.62
N THR A 75 11.97 1.46 -20.03
CA THR A 75 10.53 1.54 -19.74
C THR A 75 10.01 0.24 -19.16
N TRP A 76 9.23 0.32 -18.10
CA TRP A 76 8.58 -0.80 -17.44
C TRP A 76 7.11 -0.89 -17.82
N TYR A 77 6.65 -2.11 -18.08
CA TYR A 77 5.30 -2.42 -18.50
C TYR A 77 4.67 -3.50 -17.62
N LEU A 78 3.35 -3.39 -17.47
CA LEU A 78 2.49 -4.45 -17.01
C LEU A 78 1.85 -5.11 -18.24
N SER A 79 2.54 -6.07 -18.84
CA SER A 79 2.13 -6.72 -20.10
C SER A 79 0.82 -7.48 -19.98
N SER A 80 0.50 -8.01 -18.79
CA SER A 80 -0.81 -8.61 -18.47
C SER A 80 -1.99 -7.63 -18.56
N LYS A 81 -1.72 -6.32 -18.74
CA LYS A 81 -2.71 -5.24 -18.87
C LYS A 81 -2.51 -4.41 -20.14
N ASN A 82 -2.34 -5.07 -21.28
CA ASN A 82 -2.14 -4.42 -22.60
C ASN A 82 -0.94 -3.46 -22.59
N ASP A 83 0.19 -3.94 -22.08
CA ASP A 83 1.44 -3.17 -21.96
C ASP A 83 1.24 -1.81 -21.30
N LYS A 84 0.49 -1.78 -20.19
CA LYS A 84 0.31 -0.57 -19.40
C LYS A 84 1.68 -0.14 -18.84
N ILE A 85 2.10 1.08 -19.14
CA ILE A 85 3.34 1.64 -18.58
C ILE A 85 3.23 1.77 -17.06
N LEU A 86 4.23 1.23 -16.36
CA LEU A 86 4.40 1.33 -14.91
C LEU A 86 5.33 2.48 -14.52
N GLY A 87 6.34 2.76 -15.36
CA GLY A 87 7.33 3.81 -15.12
C GLY A 87 8.54 3.68 -16.04
N SER A 88 9.56 4.49 -15.80
CA SER A 88 10.82 4.49 -16.55
C SER A 88 12.03 4.63 -15.63
N GLY A 89 13.20 4.21 -16.12
CA GLY A 89 14.45 4.21 -15.38
C GLY A 89 14.87 2.83 -14.85
N THR A 90 16.08 2.77 -14.28
CA THR A 90 16.68 1.52 -13.78
C THR A 90 15.97 0.94 -12.57
N SER A 91 15.24 1.77 -11.82
CA SER A 91 14.43 1.36 -10.68
C SER A 91 13.15 2.16 -10.57
N ILE A 92 12.03 1.49 -10.32
CA ILE A 92 10.73 2.12 -10.07
C ILE A 92 10.04 1.49 -8.87
N GLU A 93 9.24 2.26 -8.15
CA GLU A 93 8.33 1.73 -7.12
C GLU A 93 6.89 1.79 -7.63
N THR A 94 6.14 0.69 -7.52
CA THR A 94 4.75 0.63 -8.01
C THR A 94 3.90 -0.34 -7.20
N LYS A 95 2.58 -0.35 -7.44
CA LYS A 95 1.64 -1.37 -6.96
C LYS A 95 1.12 -2.20 -8.12
N LEU A 96 0.87 -3.47 -7.87
CA LEU A 96 0.36 -4.39 -8.88
C LEU A 96 -1.07 -4.83 -8.53
N PRO A 97 -1.97 -4.95 -9.52
CA PRO A 97 -3.32 -5.45 -9.26
C PRO A 97 -3.28 -6.95 -8.91
N ALA A 98 -4.27 -7.41 -8.16
CA ALA A 98 -4.44 -8.83 -7.85
C ALA A 98 -4.55 -9.70 -9.12
N GLY A 99 -4.13 -10.97 -8.97
CA GLY A 99 -4.05 -11.95 -10.05
C GLY A 99 -2.63 -12.22 -10.51
N THR A 100 -2.49 -13.04 -11.56
CA THR A 100 -1.20 -13.29 -12.19
C THR A 100 -0.83 -12.10 -13.06
N GLN A 101 0.25 -11.41 -12.69
CA GLN A 101 0.79 -10.28 -13.41
C GLN A 101 2.07 -10.67 -14.14
N THR A 102 2.24 -10.13 -15.35
CA THR A 102 3.48 -10.24 -16.12
C THR A 102 4.08 -8.84 -16.25
N ILE A 103 5.28 -8.68 -15.69
CA ILE A 103 6.04 -7.44 -15.70
C ILE A 103 7.11 -7.61 -16.77
N GLU A 104 7.27 -6.58 -17.59
CA GLU A 104 8.27 -6.52 -18.65
C GLU A 104 9.07 -5.22 -18.52
N VAL A 105 10.35 -5.27 -18.84
CA VAL A 105 11.19 -4.10 -19.03
C VAL A 105 11.72 -4.09 -20.45
N GLU A 106 11.56 -2.97 -21.14
CA GLU A 106 12.17 -2.71 -22.43
C GLU A 106 13.32 -1.72 -22.24
N VAL A 107 14.50 -2.08 -22.75
CA VAL A 107 15.70 -1.25 -22.78
C VAL A 107 16.04 -0.99 -24.24
N VAL A 108 16.10 0.28 -24.62
CA VAL A 108 16.38 0.73 -25.99
C VAL A 108 17.62 1.61 -25.99
N ASP A 109 18.57 1.31 -26.87
CA ASP A 109 19.75 2.16 -27.08
C ASP A 109 19.48 3.35 -28.02
N GLU A 110 20.46 4.23 -28.18
CA GLU A 110 20.37 5.38 -29.10
C GLU A 110 20.27 4.96 -30.59
N GLY A 111 20.77 3.77 -30.93
CA GLY A 111 20.66 3.18 -32.26
C GLY A 111 19.29 2.54 -32.55
N GLY A 112 18.40 2.48 -31.55
CA GLY A 112 17.05 1.91 -31.63
C GLY A 112 16.99 0.39 -31.46
N GLU A 113 18.11 -0.27 -31.15
CA GLU A 113 18.11 -1.69 -30.83
C GLU A 113 17.57 -1.94 -29.43
N LYS A 114 16.96 -3.10 -29.22
CA LYS A 114 16.17 -3.41 -28.02
C LYS A 114 16.62 -4.67 -27.30
N ALA A 115 16.56 -4.61 -25.97
CA ALA A 115 16.57 -5.75 -25.07
C ALA A 115 15.31 -5.74 -24.21
N VAL A 116 14.76 -6.93 -23.99
CA VAL A 116 13.54 -7.11 -23.18
C VAL A 116 13.80 -8.24 -22.19
N ASP A 117 13.35 -8.04 -20.95
CA ASP A 117 13.28 -9.09 -19.94
C ASP A 117 11.93 -9.03 -19.23
N SER A 118 11.46 -10.17 -18.71
CA SER A 118 10.15 -10.26 -18.08
C SER A 118 10.08 -11.36 -17.03
N PHE A 119 9.20 -11.18 -16.05
CA PHE A 119 8.83 -12.23 -15.10
C PHE A 119 7.33 -12.17 -14.80
N SER A 120 6.81 -13.28 -14.27
CA SER A 120 5.42 -13.35 -13.79
C SER A 120 5.36 -13.55 -12.29
N ILE A 121 4.42 -12.89 -11.64
CA ILE A 121 4.16 -12.99 -10.20
C ILE A 121 2.67 -13.13 -9.94
N LYS A 122 2.32 -13.95 -8.95
CA LYS A 122 0.95 -14.02 -8.43
C LYS A 122 0.78 -12.99 -7.31
N VAL A 123 -0.13 -12.05 -7.52
CA VAL A 123 -0.53 -11.03 -6.54
C VAL A 123 -1.84 -11.47 -5.90
N THR A 124 -1.89 -11.53 -4.57
CA THR A 124 -3.10 -11.92 -3.83
C THR A 124 -3.95 -10.71 -3.54
N ALA A 125 -5.27 -10.81 -3.74
CA ALA A 125 -6.19 -9.75 -3.34
C ALA A 125 -6.33 -9.76 -1.81
N VAL A 126 -6.16 -8.60 -1.19
CA VAL A 126 -6.60 -8.41 0.20
C VAL A 126 -8.10 -8.14 0.18
N GLU A 127 -8.88 -8.99 0.83
CA GLU A 127 -10.30 -8.75 1.04
C GLU A 127 -10.44 -7.54 1.96
N GLU A 128 -10.73 -6.38 1.39
CA GLU A 128 -11.19 -5.22 2.15
C GLU A 128 -12.60 -5.55 2.66
N GLU A 129 -12.77 -5.64 3.99
CA GLU A 129 -14.10 -5.73 4.59
C GLU A 129 -14.91 -4.55 4.08
N SER A 130 -15.88 -4.84 3.20
CA SER A 130 -16.66 -3.80 2.54
C SER A 130 -17.27 -2.90 3.61
N ASP A 131 -17.09 -1.59 3.48
CA ASP A 131 -17.76 -0.61 4.35
C ASP A 131 -19.28 -0.81 4.32
N PHE A 132 -19.83 -1.40 3.26
CA PHE A 132 -21.24 -1.83 3.22
C PHE A 132 -21.55 -2.96 4.21
N GLY A 133 -20.65 -3.93 4.40
CA GLY A 133 -20.78 -4.98 5.42
C GLY A 133 -20.75 -4.39 6.83
N MET A 134 -19.82 -3.44 7.07
CA MET A 134 -19.74 -2.76 8.36
C MET A 134 -20.92 -1.81 8.61
N MET A 135 -21.34 -1.03 7.61
CA MET A 135 -22.51 -0.16 7.65
C MET A 135 -23.80 -0.96 7.84
N LEU A 136 -23.98 -2.09 7.14
CA LEU A 136 -25.12 -2.98 7.34
C LEU A 136 -25.10 -3.60 8.75
N ALA A 137 -23.95 -4.04 9.25
CA ALA A 137 -23.83 -4.56 10.61
C ALA A 137 -24.22 -3.50 11.65
N ILE A 138 -23.77 -2.25 11.49
CA ILE A 138 -24.16 -1.13 12.34
C ILE A 138 -25.67 -0.88 12.24
N VAL A 139 -26.23 -0.81 11.03
CA VAL A 139 -27.68 -0.59 10.83
C VAL A 139 -28.50 -1.72 11.48
N VAL A 140 -28.09 -2.98 11.33
CA VAL A 140 -28.76 -4.13 11.95
C VAL A 140 -28.71 -4.04 13.47
N VAL A 141 -27.55 -3.72 14.06
CA VAL A 141 -27.41 -3.54 15.51
C VAL A 141 -28.29 -2.39 16.00
N VAL A 142 -28.31 -1.25 15.32
CA VAL A 142 -29.16 -0.11 15.65
C VAL A 142 -30.64 -0.48 15.57
N VAL A 143 -31.09 -1.17 14.52
CA VAL A 143 -32.47 -1.65 14.39
C VAL A 143 -32.83 -2.62 15.51
N ILE A 144 -31.95 -3.57 15.86
CA ILE A 144 -32.18 -4.49 16.98
C ILE A 144 -32.33 -3.72 18.29
N VAL A 145 -31.44 -2.76 18.58
CA VAL A 145 -31.52 -1.93 19.79
C VAL A 145 -32.83 -1.14 19.83
N ILE A 146 -33.26 -0.54 18.71
CA ILE A 146 -34.54 0.17 18.61
C ILE A 146 -35.71 -0.78 18.86
N VAL A 147 -35.73 -1.95 18.23
CA VAL A 147 -36.81 -2.94 18.42
C VAL A 147 -36.88 -3.42 19.87
N VAL A 148 -35.74 -3.69 20.49
CA VAL A 148 -35.66 -4.06 21.91
C VAL A 148 -36.14 -2.93 22.80
N ALA A 149 -35.71 -1.68 22.55
CA ALA A 149 -36.17 -0.51 23.30
C ALA A 149 -37.69 -0.32 23.17
N LEU A 150 -38.25 -0.44 21.96
CA LEU A 150 -39.70 -0.36 21.74
C LEU A 150 -40.46 -1.50 22.42
N ALA A 151 -39.92 -2.73 22.41
CA ALA A 151 -40.51 -3.86 23.12
C ALA A 151 -40.52 -3.61 24.64
N LEU A 152 -39.41 -3.13 25.21
CA LEU A 152 -39.32 -2.77 26.62
C LEU A 152 -40.26 -1.62 26.99
N MET A 153 -40.39 -0.61 26.12
CA MET A 153 -41.34 0.49 26.30
C MET A 153 -42.78 -0.02 26.30
N LYS A 154 -43.12 -0.95 25.41
CA LYS A 154 -44.47 -1.54 25.30
C LYS A 154 -44.79 -2.49 26.46
N MET A 155 -43.78 -3.12 27.07
CA MET A 155 -43.93 -3.94 28.28
C MET A 155 -44.19 -3.11 29.54
N ARG A 156 -43.69 -1.87 29.60
CA ARG A 156 -43.94 -0.95 30.74
C ARG A 156 -45.34 -0.31 30.70
N SER A 157 -46.02 -0.34 29.56
CA SER A 157 -47.38 0.19 29.35
C SER A 157 -48.49 -0.86 29.51
N GLY A 158 -48.34 -1.82 30.43
CA GLY A 158 -49.48 -2.63 30.88
C GLY A 158 -50.57 -1.73 31.52
N PRO A 159 -51.85 -2.12 31.50
CA PRO A 159 -52.90 -1.31 32.10
C PRO A 159 -52.58 -1.11 33.58
N SER A 160 -52.48 0.16 34.00
CA SER A 160 -52.50 0.51 35.41
C SER A 160 -53.87 0.13 35.95
N THR A 161 -54.02 -1.10 36.44
CA THR A 161 -55.15 -1.46 37.27
C THR A 161 -54.90 -0.80 38.60
N ILE A 162 -55.36 0.44 38.74
CA ILE A 162 -55.60 1.03 40.06
C ILE A 162 -56.56 0.06 40.75
N PRO A 163 -56.17 -0.64 41.83
CA PRO A 163 -57.14 -1.43 42.60
C PRO A 163 -58.26 -0.47 43.05
N PRO A 164 -59.54 -0.86 42.95
CA PRO A 164 -60.63 -0.03 43.47
C PRO A 164 -60.32 0.25 44.94
N GLU A 165 -60.33 1.54 45.28
CA GLU A 165 -60.04 2.13 46.58
C GLU A 165 -60.06 1.09 47.72
N ALA A 166 -58.88 0.72 48.22
CA ALA A 166 -58.80 0.31 49.61
C ALA A 166 -59.23 1.54 50.41
N LYS A 167 -60.52 1.61 50.78
CA LYS A 167 -61.01 2.62 51.70
C LYS A 167 -60.17 2.47 52.96
N MET A 168 -59.26 3.42 53.16
CA MET A 168 -58.52 3.55 54.40
C MET A 168 -59.57 3.85 55.47
N ASP A 169 -59.76 2.90 56.39
CA ASP A 169 -60.70 3.03 57.49
C ASP A 169 -60.07 3.97 58.53
N ILE A 170 -60.37 5.27 58.40
CA ILE A 170 -59.80 6.34 59.23
C ILE A 170 -60.19 6.16 60.72
N ASP A 171 -61.28 5.45 61.02
CA ASP A 171 -61.70 5.15 62.40
C ASP A 171 -60.73 4.20 63.14
N SER A 172 -59.86 3.49 62.40
CA SER A 172 -58.85 2.59 62.98
C SER A 172 -57.53 3.29 63.35
N LEU A 173 -57.33 4.56 62.97
CA LEU A 173 -56.06 5.28 63.17
C LEU A 173 -56.04 6.23 64.38
N GLU A 174 -57.17 6.49 65.03
CA GLU A 174 -57.22 7.42 66.19
C GLU A 174 -57.03 6.75 67.57
N LYS A 175 -56.81 5.44 67.63
CA LYS A 175 -56.81 4.71 68.93
C LYS A 175 -55.45 4.43 69.58
N GLU A 176 -54.34 4.92 69.04
CA GLU A 176 -53.05 4.65 69.66
C GLU A 176 -52.06 5.81 69.49
N TYR A 177 -52.44 6.99 70.01
CA TYR A 177 -51.51 8.08 70.27
C TYR A 177 -51.40 8.32 71.77
N ASP A 178 -50.33 7.82 72.39
CA ASP A 178 -49.91 8.14 73.76
C ASP A 178 -48.78 9.19 73.68
N PRO A 179 -49.03 10.47 74.05
CA PRO A 179 -48.04 11.55 73.95
C PRO A 179 -46.95 11.52 75.03
N SER A 180 -46.83 10.47 75.86
CA SER A 180 -45.89 10.45 77.00
C SER A 180 -44.52 9.79 76.77
N ALA A 181 -44.26 9.19 75.60
CA ALA A 181 -42.98 8.53 75.33
C ALA A 181 -41.93 9.49 74.70
N GLY A 182 -41.31 10.33 75.52
CA GLY A 182 -40.13 11.12 75.13
C GLY A 182 -38.87 10.25 74.96
N ARG A 183 -38.31 10.22 73.74
CA ARG A 183 -36.88 9.94 73.48
C ARG A 183 -36.41 10.67 72.22
N THR A 184 -35.55 11.66 72.39
CA THR A 184 -34.50 12.06 71.42
C THR A 184 -33.20 11.43 71.91
N PRO A 185 -32.36 10.81 71.06
CA PRO A 185 -31.16 11.48 70.48
C PRO A 185 -30.75 10.88 69.09
N ASP A 186 -29.74 11.27 68.29
CA ASP A 186 -28.74 12.36 68.18
C ASP A 186 -27.70 11.94 67.07
N TYR A 187 -27.08 12.92 66.38
CA TYR A 187 -25.90 12.95 65.44
C TYR A 187 -25.74 11.90 64.28
N GLY A 188 -25.20 12.20 63.09
CA GLY A 188 -24.47 13.38 62.60
C GLY A 188 -23.96 13.22 61.14
N ASP A 189 -23.62 14.38 60.57
CA ASP A 189 -22.52 14.78 59.67
C ASP A 189 -22.08 14.00 58.40
N GLU A 190 -22.05 14.79 57.30
CA GLU A 190 -21.05 14.93 56.23
C GLU A 190 -20.55 13.71 55.39
N TYR A 191 -20.81 13.76 54.07
CA TYR A 191 -19.72 13.87 53.09
C TYR A 191 -20.21 14.35 51.70
N ASN A 192 -19.64 15.46 51.25
CA ASN A 192 -19.62 15.95 49.86
C ASN A 192 -18.14 15.93 49.42
N PRO A 193 -17.82 15.49 48.19
CA PRO A 193 -17.11 16.44 47.32
C PRO A 193 -17.46 16.31 45.82
N THR A 194 -17.70 17.46 45.18
CA THR A 194 -17.21 17.80 43.83
C THR A 194 -15.71 18.18 43.93
N PRO A 195 -14.87 18.22 42.86
CA PRO A 195 -15.09 18.75 41.49
C PRO A 195 -14.46 17.84 40.38
N GLU A 196 -14.51 18.09 39.07
CA GLU A 196 -13.83 19.17 38.34
C GLU A 196 -14.13 19.03 36.83
N TYR A 197 -14.40 20.14 36.16
CA TYR A 197 -14.57 20.22 34.70
C TYR A 197 -13.18 20.25 34.05
N ASP A 198 -12.89 19.33 33.12
CA ASP A 198 -11.87 19.57 32.10
C ASP A 198 -12.52 20.12 30.83
N GLN A 199 -11.77 20.98 30.16
CA GLN A 199 -12.20 21.82 29.06
C GLN A 199 -11.15 21.70 27.97
N GLU A 200 -10.98 20.50 27.41
CA GLU A 200 -10.12 20.25 26.25
C GLU A 200 -10.81 19.30 25.28
N GLY A 201 -11.23 19.82 24.13
CA GLY A 201 -11.77 18.98 23.05
C GLY A 201 -12.63 19.68 22.01
N TYR A 202 -12.79 21.01 22.08
CA TYR A 202 -13.64 21.77 21.14
C TYR A 202 -12.91 22.37 19.92
N ASP A 203 -11.71 21.91 19.59
CA ASP A 203 -11.01 22.34 18.37
C ASP A 203 -10.50 21.12 17.58
N ARG A 204 -11.35 20.55 16.72
CA ARG A 204 -10.96 19.86 15.46
C ARG A 204 -12.20 19.62 14.57
N LEU A 205 -12.86 20.69 14.12
CA LEU A 205 -13.71 20.69 12.91
C LEU A 205 -13.75 22.10 12.29
N GLN A 206 -12.67 22.45 11.57
CA GLN A 206 -12.69 23.30 10.38
C GLN A 206 -11.66 22.75 9.39
#